data_AF-A0A1J8QR78-F1
#
_entry.id   AF-A0A1J8QR78-F1
#
_cell.length_a   1.000
_cell.length_b   1.000
_cell.length_c   1.000
_cell.angle_alpha   90.00
_cell.angle_beta   90.00
_cell.angle_gamma   90.00
#
_symmetry.space_group_name_H-M   'P 1'
#
loop_
_entity.id
_entity.type
_entity.pdbx_description
1 polymer ?
#
loop_
_entity_poly.entity_id
_entity_poly.type
_entity_poly.pdbx_seq_one_letter_code
_entity_poly.pdbx_strand_id
1 'polypeptide(L)'
;MSPHEVNQLLPSIRKSKVVHLSIYTPRTTKTMQACDLRFYSIPSTPRLTPLEPLIFQLNLFAGQLYFSNYEMYLRTCSFLGLNGPDLGGEDLVVDSDGFIRKENRPAARASCSFSRSQLLPLKELFGMRRKGMGYLPTHLGKMLNGRILSEEDFRD
;
A
#
# COMPACT_ATOMS: atom_id res chain seq x y z
N MET A 1 -15.81 -6.21 6.69
CA MET A 1 -16.78 -7.19 7.21
C MET A 1 -16.10 -7.98 8.31
N SER A 2 -16.80 -8.16 9.43
CA SER A 2 -16.38 -9.07 10.48
C SER A 2 -16.40 -10.52 9.98
N PRO A 3 -15.58 -11.42 10.55
CA PRO A 3 -15.64 -12.85 10.21
C PRO A 3 -17.04 -13.46 10.39
N HIS A 4 -17.80 -12.97 11.36
CA HIS A 4 -19.18 -13.42 11.62
C HIS A 4 -20.12 -13.11 10.45
N GLU A 5 -20.13 -11.87 9.97
CA GLU A 5 -20.94 -11.45 8.82
C GLU A 5 -20.55 -12.22 7.55
N VAL A 6 -19.24 -12.39 7.30
CA VAL A 6 -18.75 -13.15 6.14
C VAL A 6 -19.23 -14.59 6.20
N ASN A 7 -19.19 -15.22 7.37
CA ASN A 7 -19.62 -16.60 7.55
C ASN A 7 -21.11 -16.81 7.24
N GLN A 8 -21.96 -15.83 7.60
CA GLN A 8 -23.38 -15.86 7.22
C GLN A 8 -23.59 -15.74 5.71
N LEU A 9 -22.75 -14.97 5.01
CA LEU A 9 -22.85 -14.74 3.57
C LEU A 9 -22.16 -15.82 2.72
N LEU A 10 -21.29 -16.64 3.31
CA LEU A 10 -20.53 -17.67 2.60
C LEU A 10 -21.38 -18.58 1.69
N PRO A 11 -22.57 -19.08 2.10
CA PRO A 11 -23.40 -19.92 1.24
C PRO A 11 -23.84 -19.19 -0.05
N SER A 12 -24.13 -17.90 0.03
CA SER A 12 -24.53 -17.07 -1.11
C SER A 12 -23.34 -16.71 -1.98
N ILE A 13 -22.20 -16.35 -1.37
CA ILE A 13 -20.95 -16.05 -2.09
C ILE A 13 -20.50 -17.25 -2.91
N ARG A 14 -20.52 -18.46 -2.34
CA ARG A 14 -20.14 -19.70 -3.04
C ARG A 14 -20.96 -19.98 -4.29
N LYS A 15 -22.22 -19.54 -4.34
CA LYS A 15 -23.12 -19.70 -5.51
C LYS A 15 -23.05 -18.52 -6.48
N SER A 16 -22.41 -17.42 -6.08
CA SER A 16 -22.33 -16.21 -6.89
C SER A 16 -21.36 -16.38 -8.06
N LYS A 17 -21.69 -15.74 -9.19
CA LYS A 17 -20.79 -15.61 -10.35
C LYS A 17 -20.12 -14.23 -10.43
N VAL A 18 -20.58 -13.28 -9.61
CA VAL A 18 -20.20 -11.85 -9.69
C VAL A 18 -19.55 -11.32 -8.42
N VAL A 19 -19.58 -12.09 -7.32
CA VAL A 19 -18.96 -11.73 -6.04
C VAL A 19 -17.96 -12.80 -5.66
N HIS A 20 -16.75 -12.37 -5.29
CA HIS A 20 -15.67 -13.23 -4.86
C HIS A 20 -15.10 -12.75 -3.53
N LEU A 21 -14.94 -13.68 -2.60
CA LEU A 21 -14.24 -13.46 -1.35
C LEU A 21 -12.78 -13.87 -1.52
N SER A 22 -11.86 -12.92 -1.35
CA SER A 22 -10.42 -13.19 -1.39
C SER A 22 -9.83 -13.06 0.02
N ILE A 23 -9.01 -14.03 0.43
CA ILE A 23 -8.22 -13.92 1.66
C ILE A 23 -6.92 -13.18 1.32
N TYR A 24 -6.59 -12.19 2.12
CA TYR A 24 -5.42 -11.36 1.94
C TYR A 24 -4.61 -11.30 3.24
N THR A 25 -3.28 -11.44 3.12
CA THR A 25 -2.35 -11.27 4.23
C THR A 25 -1.26 -10.26 3.86
N PRO A 26 -1.10 -9.16 4.62
CA PRO A 26 -0.09 -8.15 4.31
C PRO A 26 1.33 -8.66 4.57
N ARG A 27 2.28 -8.29 3.70
CA ARG A 27 3.71 -8.65 3.86
C ARG A 27 4.35 -7.90 5.03
N THR A 28 4.45 -8.55 6.19
CA THR A 28 4.98 -7.95 7.43
C THR A 28 6.44 -8.32 7.72
N THR A 29 7.02 -9.27 6.98
CA THR A 29 8.44 -9.66 7.05
C THR A 29 9.07 -9.64 5.65
N LYS A 30 10.39 -9.44 5.55
CA LYS A 30 11.10 -9.46 4.25
C LYS A 30 10.99 -10.83 3.57
N THR A 31 10.99 -11.92 4.34
CA THR A 31 10.94 -13.29 3.82
C THR A 31 9.55 -13.76 3.38
N MET A 32 8.47 -13.05 3.77
CA MET A 32 7.13 -13.37 3.27
C MET A 32 7.03 -13.11 1.77
N GLN A 33 6.42 -14.03 1.03
CA GLN A 33 6.01 -13.78 -0.34
C GLN A 33 4.86 -12.77 -0.39
N ALA A 34 4.79 -11.99 -1.46
CA ALA A 34 3.67 -11.10 -1.70
C ALA A 34 2.37 -11.91 -1.88
N CYS A 35 1.33 -11.55 -1.13
CA CYS A 35 0.04 -12.24 -1.21
C CYS A 35 -0.72 -11.77 -2.46
N ASP A 36 -0.91 -12.69 -3.40
CA ASP A 36 -1.80 -12.49 -4.53
C ASP A 36 -3.26 -12.71 -4.09
N LEU A 37 -4.17 -11.80 -4.43
CA LEU A 37 -5.60 -11.96 -4.14
C LEU A 37 -6.21 -13.21 -4.78
N ARG A 38 -5.55 -13.76 -5.79
CA ARG A 38 -5.93 -15.02 -6.44
C ARG A 38 -5.55 -16.26 -5.63
N PHE A 39 -4.64 -16.14 -4.64
CA PHE A 39 -4.11 -17.27 -3.90
C PHE A 39 -5.20 -18.08 -3.21
N TYR A 40 -6.18 -17.40 -2.60
CA TYR A 40 -7.34 -18.05 -2.02
C TYR A 40 -8.59 -17.22 -2.22
N SER A 41 -9.37 -17.60 -3.23
CA SER A 41 -10.65 -16.98 -3.58
C SER A 41 -11.81 -17.96 -3.50
N ILE A 42 -12.96 -17.49 -3.03
CA ILE A 42 -14.21 -18.24 -2.95
C ILE A 42 -15.31 -17.47 -3.70
N PRO A 43 -15.95 -18.05 -4.71
CA PRO A 43 -15.60 -19.31 -5.37
C PRO A 43 -14.26 -19.18 -6.11
N SER A 44 -13.54 -20.30 -6.30
CA SER A 44 -12.26 -20.27 -7.02
C SER A 44 -12.49 -19.76 -8.45
N THR A 45 -11.75 -18.72 -8.85
CA THR A 45 -11.89 -18.12 -10.17
C THR A 45 -10.53 -17.86 -10.79
N PRO A 46 -10.28 -18.36 -12.02
CA PRO A 46 -9.00 -18.17 -12.68
C PRO A 46 -8.82 -16.79 -13.36
N ARG A 47 -9.82 -15.89 -13.31
CA ARG A 47 -9.90 -14.71 -14.20
C ARG A 47 -10.01 -13.34 -13.52
N LEU A 48 -9.89 -13.25 -12.21
CA LEU A 48 -9.83 -11.94 -11.58
C LEU A 48 -8.43 -11.38 -11.75
N THR A 49 -8.26 -10.46 -12.69
CA THR A 49 -7.13 -9.52 -12.67
C THR A 49 -7.54 -8.43 -11.70
N PRO A 50 -6.96 -8.35 -10.48
CA PRO A 50 -7.27 -7.27 -9.58
C PRO A 50 -6.94 -5.96 -10.28
N LEU A 51 -7.75 -4.93 -10.07
CA LEU A 51 -7.41 -3.59 -10.54
C LEU A 51 -6.12 -3.17 -9.83
N GLU A 52 -5.03 -3.09 -10.59
CA GLU A 52 -3.70 -2.68 -10.12
C GLU A 52 -3.72 -1.47 -9.17
N PRO A 53 -4.55 -0.42 -9.38
CA PRO A 53 -4.63 0.71 -8.45
C PRO A 53 -5.14 0.34 -7.05
N LEU A 54 -5.93 -0.72 -6.90
CA LEU A 54 -6.51 -1.10 -5.61
C LEU A 54 -5.52 -1.89 -4.74
N ILE A 55 -4.59 -2.62 -5.36
CA ILE A 55 -3.68 -3.52 -4.63
C ILE A 55 -2.74 -2.73 -3.72
N PHE A 56 -2.13 -1.64 -4.20
CA PHE A 56 -1.21 -0.87 -3.36
C PHE A 56 -1.94 -0.17 -2.21
N GLN A 57 -3.18 0.29 -2.42
CA GLN A 57 -4.02 0.88 -1.37
C GLN A 57 -4.39 -0.18 -0.33
N LEU A 58 -4.81 -1.37 -0.78
CA LEU A 58 -5.07 -2.50 0.09
C LEU A 58 -3.83 -2.84 0.92
N ASN A 59 -2.67 -2.94 0.28
CA ASN A 59 -1.40 -3.21 0.96
C ASN A 59 -1.11 -2.17 2.05
N LEU A 60 -1.22 -0.89 1.72
CA LEU A 60 -0.99 0.21 2.65
C LEU A 60 -1.94 0.13 3.85
N PHE A 61 -3.25 0.07 3.62
CA PHE A 61 -4.23 0.12 4.70
C PHE A 61 -4.31 -1.18 5.51
N ALA A 62 -3.92 -2.31 4.93
CA ALA A 62 -3.85 -3.59 5.65
C ALA A 62 -2.63 -3.70 6.57
N GLY A 63 -1.64 -2.83 6.45
CA GLY A 63 -0.47 -2.83 7.31
C GLY A 63 0.77 -3.52 6.71
N GLN A 64 0.89 -3.56 5.38
CA GLN A 64 2.07 -4.11 4.73
C GLN A 64 3.31 -3.27 5.03
N LEU A 65 4.40 -3.92 5.42
CA LEU A 65 5.66 -3.26 5.80
C LEU A 65 6.71 -3.29 4.70
N TYR A 66 6.68 -4.33 3.87
CA TYR A 66 7.60 -4.51 2.75
C TYR A 66 6.80 -4.49 1.45
N PHE A 67 7.16 -3.60 0.54
CA PHE A 67 6.60 -3.58 -0.81
C PHE A 67 7.03 -4.80 -1.61
N SER A 68 6.21 -5.21 -2.58
CA SER A 68 6.52 -6.35 -3.45
C SER A 68 7.68 -6.06 -4.40
N ASN A 69 7.78 -4.83 -4.90
CA ASN A 69 8.81 -4.35 -5.79
C ASN A 69 8.91 -2.81 -5.70
N TYR A 70 9.91 -2.25 -6.38
CA TYR A 70 10.17 -0.81 -6.41
C TYR A 70 9.01 -0.01 -7.04
N GLU A 71 8.35 -0.56 -8.06
CA GLU A 71 7.19 0.08 -8.71
C GLU A 71 6.03 0.31 -7.72
N MET A 72 5.74 -0.65 -6.84
CA MET A 72 4.69 -0.52 -5.82
C MET A 72 5.00 0.57 -4.81
N TYR A 73 6.28 0.82 -4.53
CA TYR A 73 6.71 1.96 -3.72
C TYR A 73 6.45 3.29 -4.45
N LEU A 74 6.82 3.40 -5.73
CA LEU A 74 6.56 4.61 -6.52
C LEU A 74 5.06 4.90 -6.65
N ARG A 75 4.23 3.87 -6.87
CA ARG A 75 2.76 4.01 -6.90
C ARG A 75 2.20 4.51 -5.56
N THR A 76 2.76 4.02 -4.45
CA THR A 76 2.38 4.49 -3.10
C THR A 76 2.80 5.94 -2.88
N CYS A 77 4.00 6.34 -3.32
CA CYS A 77 4.43 7.73 -3.31
C CYS A 77 3.53 8.61 -4.18
N SER A 78 3.12 8.13 -5.35
CA SER A 78 2.19 8.84 -6.24
C SER A 78 0.84 9.09 -5.56
N PHE A 79 0.25 8.04 -4.97
CA PHE A 79 -1.02 8.12 -4.26
C PHE A 79 -0.97 9.06 -3.04
N LEU A 80 0.12 9.01 -2.26
CA LEU A 80 0.29 9.84 -1.08
C LEU A 80 0.81 11.25 -1.41
N GLY A 81 1.20 11.53 -2.66
CA GLY A 81 1.77 12.80 -3.07
C GLY A 81 3.16 13.07 -2.48
N LEU A 82 3.98 12.03 -2.33
CA LEU A 82 5.31 12.12 -1.72
C LEU A 82 6.40 12.32 -2.76
N ASN A 83 7.50 12.96 -2.38
CA ASN A 83 8.71 12.96 -3.16
C ASN A 83 9.23 11.52 -3.39
N GLY A 84 9.87 11.30 -4.53
CA GLY A 84 10.40 10.00 -4.91
C GLY A 84 11.50 10.14 -5.97
N PRO A 85 12.29 9.08 -6.21
CA PRO A 85 13.41 9.14 -7.15
C PRO A 85 12.97 9.39 -8.60
N ASP A 86 11.70 9.12 -8.91
CA ASP A 86 11.08 9.35 -10.22
C ASP A 86 10.84 10.83 -10.56
N LEU A 87 11.00 11.74 -9.59
CA LEU A 87 10.74 13.18 -9.78
C LEU A 87 11.99 14.00 -10.13
N GLY A 88 13.19 13.43 -10.04
CA GLY A 88 14.42 13.86 -10.73
C GLY A 88 14.84 15.34 -10.70
N GLY A 89 14.33 16.20 -9.82
CA GLY A 89 14.51 17.65 -9.93
C GLY A 89 14.97 18.35 -8.65
N GLU A 90 16.00 19.18 -8.77
CA GLU A 90 16.58 20.02 -7.69
C GLU A 90 15.62 21.15 -7.24
N ASP A 91 14.59 21.48 -8.04
CA ASP A 91 13.65 22.59 -7.79
C ASP A 91 12.29 22.16 -7.22
N LEU A 92 12.12 20.90 -6.80
CA LEU A 92 10.84 20.42 -6.28
C LEU A 92 10.61 20.91 -4.85
N VAL A 93 9.63 21.80 -4.67
CA VAL A 93 9.22 22.31 -3.36
C VAL A 93 8.41 21.25 -2.61
N VAL A 94 9.03 20.65 -1.58
CA VAL A 94 8.46 19.62 -0.70
C VAL A 94 8.39 20.09 0.74
N ASP A 95 7.38 19.64 1.49
CA ASP A 95 7.35 19.78 2.95
C ASP A 95 8.44 18.91 3.60
N SER A 96 8.73 19.13 4.89
CA SER A 96 9.81 18.45 5.62
C SER A 96 9.67 16.93 5.74
N ASP A 97 8.47 16.40 5.53
CA ASP A 97 8.17 14.97 5.53
C ASP A 97 8.16 14.37 4.10
N GLY A 98 8.49 15.18 3.10
CA GLY A 98 8.52 14.80 1.69
C GLY A 98 7.17 14.94 0.97
N PHE A 99 6.11 15.42 1.62
CA PHE A 99 4.83 15.66 0.95
C PHE A 99 4.89 16.84 -0.01
N ILE A 100 4.29 16.69 -1.20
CA ILE A 100 4.20 17.72 -2.23
C ILE A 100 2.79 18.31 -2.22
N ARG A 101 2.71 19.59 -1.87
CA ARG A 101 1.46 20.36 -1.86
C ARG A 101 0.85 20.45 -3.24
N LYS A 102 -0.46 20.71 -3.29
CA LYS A 102 -1.24 20.66 -4.54
C LYS A 102 -0.71 21.67 -5.57
N GLU A 103 -0.29 22.84 -5.13
CA GLU A 103 0.29 23.93 -5.91
C GLU A 103 1.64 23.58 -6.56
N ASN A 104 2.41 22.67 -5.96
CA ASN A 104 3.74 22.27 -6.43
C ASN A 104 3.75 20.86 -7.07
N ARG A 105 2.56 20.28 -7.31
CA ARG A 105 2.40 18.86 -7.62
C ARG A 105 2.72 18.57 -9.10
N PRO A 106 3.77 17.77 -9.39
CA PRO A 106 4.08 17.41 -10.77
C PRO A 106 3.06 16.40 -11.33
N ALA A 107 3.05 16.22 -12.65
CA ALA A 107 2.15 15.29 -13.34
C ALA A 107 2.23 13.85 -12.78
N ALA A 108 3.43 13.39 -12.40
CA ALA A 108 3.66 12.08 -11.77
C ALA A 108 3.00 11.90 -10.39
N ARG A 109 2.48 12.99 -9.80
CA ARG A 109 1.73 13.01 -8.54
C ARG A 109 0.27 13.42 -8.71
N ALA A 110 -0.22 13.57 -9.94
CA ALA A 110 -1.60 13.98 -10.22
C ALA A 110 -2.68 13.03 -9.62
N SER A 111 -2.32 11.78 -9.31
CA SER A 111 -3.21 10.81 -8.66
C SER A 111 -3.49 11.10 -7.18
N CYS A 112 -2.65 11.92 -6.52
CA CYS A 112 -2.86 12.28 -5.13
C CYS A 112 -4.03 13.27 -5.00
N SER A 113 -5.03 12.89 -4.20
CA SER A 113 -6.19 13.73 -3.87
C SER A 113 -6.03 14.48 -2.54
N PHE A 114 -4.99 14.17 -1.76
CA PHE A 114 -4.79 14.76 -0.43
C PHE A 114 -4.31 16.22 -0.53
N SER A 115 -4.89 17.08 0.31
CA SER A 115 -4.47 18.48 0.49
C SER A 115 -3.40 18.65 1.58
N ARG A 116 -3.21 17.65 2.42
CA ARG A 116 -2.22 17.60 3.51
C ARG A 116 -1.55 16.24 3.56
N SER A 117 -0.34 16.18 4.09
CA SER A 117 0.38 14.92 4.31
C SER A 117 -0.44 13.94 5.15
N GLN A 118 -0.45 12.69 4.72
CA GLN A 118 -1.09 11.58 5.43
C GLN A 118 -0.09 10.74 6.22
N LEU A 119 1.19 11.15 6.29
CA LEU A 119 2.22 10.33 6.94
C LEU A 119 2.01 10.19 8.44
N LEU A 120 1.58 11.25 9.13
CA LEU A 120 1.31 11.17 10.58
C LEU A 120 0.12 10.22 10.89
N PRO A 121 -1.07 10.38 10.28
CA PRO A 121 -2.16 9.40 10.45
C PRO A 121 -1.76 7.96 10.08
N LEU A 122 -0.95 7.79 9.03
CA LEU A 122 -0.44 6.48 8.68
C LEU A 122 0.51 5.94 9.76
N LYS A 123 1.42 6.74 10.33
CA LYS A 123 2.27 6.32 11.44
C LYS A 123 1.44 5.83 12.63
N GLU A 124 0.35 6.51 12.98
CA GLU A 124 -0.57 6.10 14.04
C GLU A 124 -1.26 4.77 13.70
N LEU A 125 -1.80 4.63 12.49
CA LEU A 125 -2.41 3.39 12.01
C LEU A 125 -1.43 2.21 12.09
N PHE A 126 -0.20 2.41 11.63
CA PHE A 126 0.83 1.39 11.66
C PHE A 126 1.30 1.08 13.09
N GLY A 127 1.40 2.08 13.96
CA GLY A 127 1.63 1.88 15.40
C GLY A 127 0.59 0.95 16.03
N MET A 128 -0.71 1.20 15.75
CA MET A 128 -1.80 0.34 16.23
C MET A 128 -1.72 -1.08 15.67
N ARG A 129 -1.51 -1.23 14.36
CA ARG A 129 -1.38 -2.56 13.71
C ARG A 129 -0.18 -3.35 14.23
N ARG A 130 0.89 -2.66 14.62
CA ARG A 130 2.13 -3.26 15.12
C ARG A 130 2.13 -3.51 16.61
N LYS A 131 1.16 -2.98 17.37
CA LYS A 131 1.01 -3.24 18.82
C LYS A 131 2.30 -2.97 19.60
N GLY A 132 3.00 -1.88 19.28
CA GLY A 132 4.28 -1.50 19.91
C GLY A 132 5.53 -2.12 19.29
N MET A 133 5.40 -3.06 18.34
CA MET A 133 6.55 -3.60 17.61
C MET A 133 7.12 -2.57 16.63
N GLY A 134 8.43 -2.31 16.73
CA GLY A 134 9.13 -1.44 15.78
C GLY A 134 8.97 -1.91 14.32
N TYR A 135 8.96 -0.92 13.40
CA TYR A 135 8.91 -1.15 11.96
C TYR A 135 9.75 -0.15 11.16
N LEU A 136 10.53 0.70 11.82
CA LEU A 136 11.43 1.68 11.18
C LEU A 136 12.35 1.10 10.09
N PRO A 137 12.97 -0.09 10.24
CA PRO A 137 13.90 -0.60 9.22
C PRO A 137 13.20 -1.14 7.96
N THR A 138 11.87 -1.28 7.96
CA THR A 138 11.14 -1.79 6.80
C THR A 138 11.03 -0.72 5.70
N HIS A 139 10.65 -1.11 4.48
CA HIS A 139 10.48 -0.14 3.39
C HIS A 139 9.46 0.92 3.77
N LEU A 140 8.32 0.49 4.31
CA LEU A 140 7.28 1.41 4.72
C LEU A 140 7.72 2.25 5.93
N GLY A 141 8.45 1.69 6.89
CA GLY A 141 8.98 2.44 8.03
C GLY A 141 9.89 3.58 7.60
N LYS A 142 10.81 3.31 6.67
CA LYS A 142 11.68 4.31 6.04
C LYS A 142 10.84 5.37 5.31
N MET A 143 9.94 4.96 4.42
CA MET A 143 9.09 5.87 3.63
C MET A 143 8.25 6.79 4.51
N LEU A 144 7.58 6.25 5.54
CA LEU A 144 6.74 7.05 6.45
C LEU A 144 7.55 8.09 7.22
N ASN A 145 8.86 7.89 7.39
CA ASN A 145 9.76 8.84 8.02
C ASN A 145 10.51 9.73 7.01
N GLY A 146 9.95 9.90 5.80
CA GLY A 146 10.48 10.83 4.80
C GLY A 146 11.71 10.33 4.06
N ARG A 147 12.16 9.08 4.29
CA ARG A 147 13.30 8.52 3.56
C ARG A 147 12.86 8.09 2.15
N ILE A 148 13.55 8.62 1.15
CA ILE A 148 13.44 8.19 -0.24
C ILE A 148 14.15 6.84 -0.39
N LEU A 149 13.47 5.86 -1.00
CA LEU A 149 14.02 4.53 -1.26
C LEU A 149 14.52 4.44 -2.69
N SER A 150 15.65 3.80 -2.89
CA SER A 150 16.20 3.48 -4.21
C SER A 150 15.81 2.07 -4.63
N GLU A 151 16.08 1.69 -5.88
CA GLU A 151 15.94 0.29 -6.32
C GLU A 151 16.79 -0.69 -5.50
N GLU A 152 17.92 -0.24 -4.95
CA GLU A 152 18.82 -1.07 -4.15
C GLU A 152 18.19 -1.52 -2.82
N ASP A 153 17.28 -0.71 -2.25
CA ASP A 153 16.53 -1.09 -1.05
C ASP A 153 15.65 -2.33 -1.27
N PHE A 154 15.41 -2.73 -2.53
CA PHE A 154 14.56 -3.85 -2.91
C PHE A 154 15.36 -5.06 -3.39
N ARG A 155 16.70 -4.96 -3.44
CA ARG A 155 17.57 -6.10 -3.69
C ARG A 155 17.67 -6.95 -2.42
N ASP A 156 17.82 -8.25 -2.61
CA ASP A 156 17.91 -9.20 -1.50
C ASP A 156 19.19 -9.04 -0.69
#